data_AF-A0A5K1EPI6-F1
#
_entry.id   AF-A0A5K1EPI6-F1
#
_cell.length_a   1.000
_cell.length_b   1.000
_cell.length_c   1.000
_cell.angle_alpha   90.00
_cell.angle_beta   90.00
_cell.angle_gamma   90.00
#
_symmetry.space_group_name_H-M   'P 1'
#
loop_
_entity.id
_entity.type
_entity.pdbx_description
1 polymer ?
#
loop_
_entity_poly.entity_id
_entity_poly.type
_entity_poly.pdbx_seq_one_letter_code
_entity_poly.pdbx_strand_id
1 'polypeptide(L)' 'MGLLNLVLNLVAPTAGMVMLAFAWPSLVFLHACEWLYRSYAAENMDDKVVIITGASSGIGE' A
#
# COMPACT_ATOMS: atom_id res chain seq x y z
N MET A 1 -33.94 -13.88 -13.57
CA MET A 1 -33.43 -13.00 -12.49
C MET A 1 -32.99 -13.74 -11.23
N GLY A 2 -33.52 -14.91 -10.85
CA GLY A 2 -33.09 -15.63 -9.64
C GLY A 2 -31.78 -16.42 -9.79
N LEU A 3 -31.62 -17.18 -10.87
CA LEU A 3 -30.48 -18.11 -11.04
C LEU A 3 -29.15 -17.39 -11.31
N LEU A 4 -29.16 -16.35 -12.15
CA LEU A 4 -27.96 -15.53 -12.40
C LEU A 4 -27.48 -14.81 -11.14
N ASN A 5 -28.39 -14.27 -10.33
CA ASN A 5 -28.02 -13.64 -9.06
C ASN A 5 -27.47 -14.65 -8.05
N LEU A 6 -28.01 -15.87 -8.02
CA LEU A 6 -27.46 -16.96 -7.19
C LEU A 6 -26.01 -17.30 -7.61
N VAL A 7 -25.77 -17.43 -8.91
CA VAL A 7 -24.43 -17.73 -9.45
C VAL A 7 -23.46 -16.58 -9.15
N LEU A 8 -23.86 -15.33 -9.39
CA LEU A 8 -23.03 -14.16 -9.11
C LEU A 8 -22.69 -14.04 -7.62
N ASN A 9 -23.66 -14.26 -6.73
CA ASN A 9 -23.43 -14.21 -5.27
C ASN A 9 -22.53 -15.33 -4.76
N LEU A 10 -22.40 -16.44 -5.48
CA LEU A 10 -21.47 -17.52 -5.12
C LEU A 10 -20.07 -17.30 -5.73
N VAL A 11 -20.03 -16.87 -6.98
CA VAL A 11 -18.78 -16.74 -7.75
C VAL A 11 -18.02 -15.47 -7.40
N ALA A 12 -18.70 -14.33 -7.26
CA ALA A 12 -18.05 -13.04 -6.99
C ALA A 12 -17.21 -13.03 -5.70
N PRO A 13 -17.70 -13.47 -4.53
CA PRO A 13 -16.89 -13.47 -3.32
C PRO A 13 -15.75 -14.48 -3.39
N THR A 14 -15.98 -15.65 -3.98
CA THR A 14 -14.95 -16.68 -4.15
C THR A 14 -13.83 -16.19 -5.08
N ALA A 15 -14.18 -15.58 -6.21
CA ALA A 15 -13.21 -14.99 -7.13
C ALA A 15 -12.44 -13.83 -6.49
N GLY A 16 -13.11 -12.98 -5.69
CA GLY A 16 -12.46 -11.91 -4.95
C GLY A 16 -11.46 -12.42 -3.91
N MET A 17 -11.82 -13.45 -3.14
CA MET A 17 -10.92 -14.07 -2.16
C MET A 17 -9.70 -14.70 -2.84
N VAL A 18 -9.90 -15.38 -3.99
CA VAL A 18 -8.79 -15.96 -4.76
C VAL A 18 -7.89 -14.86 -5.33
N MET A 19 -8.45 -13.81 -5.91
CA MET A 19 -7.69 -12.68 -6.43
C MET A 19 -6.86 -12.01 -5.32
N LEU A 20 -7.45 -11.80 -4.14
CA LEU A 20 -6.74 -11.25 -2.98
C LEU A 20 -5.65 -12.20 -2.47
N ALA A 21 -5.92 -13.51 -2.43
CA ALA A 21 -4.91 -14.50 -2.03
C ALA A 21 -3.69 -14.50 -2.96
N PHE A 22 -3.87 -14.25 -4.26
CA PHE A 22 -2.76 -14.11 -5.22
C PHE A 22 -2.13 -12.73 -5.22
N ALA A 23 -2.89 -11.67 -4.93
CA ALA A 23 -2.36 -10.30 -4.82
C ALA A 23 -1.59 -10.08 -3.51
N TRP A 24 -1.92 -10.82 -2.45
CA TRP A 24 -1.31 -10.63 -1.13
C TRP A 24 0.21 -10.87 -1.13
N PRO A 25 0.75 -11.98 -1.70
CA PRO A 25 2.19 -12.19 -1.79
C PRO A 25 2.92 -11.09 -2.56
N SER A 26 2.33 -10.58 -3.65
CA SER A 26 2.96 -9.53 -4.44
C SER A 26 2.96 -8.18 -3.71
N LEU A 27 1.89 -7.84 -2.99
CA LEU A 27 1.85 -6.64 -2.15
C LEU A 27 2.85 -6.71 -0.99
N VAL A 28 2.93 -7.86 -0.31
CA VAL A 28 3.91 -8.08 0.77
C VAL A 28 5.34 -7.94 0.22
N PHE A 29 5.61 -8.49 -0.96
CA PHE A 29 6.91 -8.35 -1.61
C PHE A 29 7.24 -6.89 -1.93
N LEU A 30 6.31 -6.14 -2.51
CA LEU A 30 6.50 -4.72 -2.81
C LEU A 30 6.76 -3.89 -1.56
N HIS A 31 5.99 -4.12 -0.48
CA HIS A 31 6.23 -3.47 0.81
C HIS A 31 7.59 -3.85 1.41
N ALA A 32 8.02 -5.11 1.27
CA ALA A 32 9.35 -5.52 1.72
C ALA A 32 10.46 -4.82 0.93
N CYS A 33 10.31 -4.68 -0.39
CA CYS A 33 11.23 -3.92 -1.23
C CYS A 33 11.25 -2.43 -0.85
N GLU A 34 10.09 -1.83 -0.60
CA GLU A 34 10.00 -0.43 -0.18
C GLU A 34 10.66 -0.23 1.19
N TRP A 35 10.38 -1.11 2.14
CA TRP A 35 11.01 -1.08 3.47
C TRP A 35 12.53 -1.21 3.36
N LEU A 36 13.02 -2.12 2.52
CA LEU A 36 14.44 -2.29 2.27
C LEU A 36 15.05 -1.02 1.66
N TYR A 37 14.40 -0.46 0.63
CA TYR A 37 14.85 0.77 -0.02
C TYR A 37 14.91 1.93 0.97
N ARG A 38 13.86 2.15 1.76
CA ARG A 38 13.83 3.17 2.80
C ARG A 38 14.90 2.92 3.86
N SER A 39 15.16 1.68 4.25
CA SER A 39 16.21 1.38 5.24
C SER A 39 17.61 1.75 4.74
N TYR A 40 17.88 1.66 3.44
CA TYR A 40 19.16 2.06 2.86
C TYR A 40 19.24 3.54 2.46
N ALA A 41 18.13 4.11 1.99
CA ALA A 41 18.09 5.45 1.43
C ALA A 41 17.58 6.53 2.41
N ALA A 42 16.90 6.14 3.50
CA ALA A 42 16.45 7.08 4.51
C ALA A 42 17.64 7.54 5.36
N GLU A 43 17.85 8.84 5.36
CA GLU A 43 18.73 9.47 6.32
C GLU A 43 18.05 9.52 7.68
N ASN A 44 18.73 9.06 8.73
CA ASN A 44 18.20 9.18 10.09
C ASN A 44 18.12 10.67 10.50
N MET A 45 16.93 11.10 10.92
CA MET A 45 16.65 12.47 11.38
C MET A 45 16.53 12.58 12.90
N ASP A 46 16.74 11.49 13.65
CA ASP A 46 16.79 11.51 15.11
C ASP A 46 17.89 12.49 15.57
N ASP A 47 17.55 13.34 16.55
CA ASP A 47 18.41 14.37 17.16
C ASP A 47 18.99 15.44 16.20
N LYS A 48 18.43 15.59 15.00
CA LYS A 48 18.83 16.62 14.03
C LYS A 48 17.85 17.81 14.01
N VAL A 49 18.38 19.04 13.97
CA VAL A 49 17.60 20.27 13.75
C VAL A 49 17.65 20.64 12.27
N VAL A 50 16.49 20.64 11.61
CA VAL A 50 16.37 20.95 10.17
C VAL A 50 15.78 22.36 10.01
N ILE A 51 16.43 23.21 9.20
CA ILE A 51 15.93 24.54 8.85
C ILE A 51 15.31 24.46 7.45
N ILE A 52 14.00 24.69 7.36
CA ILE A 52 13.27 24.74 6.09
C ILE A 52 12.82 26.17 5.84
N THR A 53 13.32 26.79 4.77
CA THR A 53 12.87 28.12 4.35
C THR A 53 11.59 27.99 3.52
N GLY A 54 10.65 28.92 3.70
CA GLY A 54 9.37 28.85 2.98
C GLY A 54 8.40 27.76 3.45
N ALA A 55 8.61 27.19 4.65
CA ALA A 55 7.75 26.15 5.26
C ALA A 55 6.30 26.60 5.55
N SER A 56 5.97 27.86 5.31
CA SER A 56 4.63 28.41 5.52
C SER A 56 3.63 28.10 4.38
N SER A 57 4.01 27.30 3.37
CA SER A 57 3.18 27.05 2.19
C SER A 57 3.34 25.64 1.62
N GLY A 58 2.22 24.90 1.56
CA GLY A 58 2.02 23.71 0.73
C GLY A 58 2.99 22.57 0.99
N ILE A 59 4.07 22.49 0.21
CA ILE A 59 5.03 21.38 0.23
C ILE A 59 6.02 21.48 1.40
N GLY A 60 6.25 22.70 1.91
CA GLY A 60 7.20 22.93 2.99
C GLY A 60 6.63 22.83 4.40
N GLU A 61 5.30 22.74 4.53
CA GLU A 61 4.61 22.41 5.80
C GLU A 61 4.81 20.93 6.14
#